data_AF-X1RPI9-F1
#
_entry.id   AF-X1RPI9-F1
#
_cell.length_a   1.000
_cell.length_b   1.000
_cell.length_c   1.000
_cell.angle_alpha   90.00
_cell.angle_beta   90.00
_cell.angle_gamma   90.00
#
_symmetry.space_group_name_H-M   'P 1'
#
loop_
_entity.id
_entity.type
_entity.pdbx_description
1 polymer ?
#
loop_
_entity_poly.entity_id
_entity_poly.type
_entity_poly.pdbx_seq_one_letter_code
_entity_poly.pdbx_strand_id
1 'polypeptide(L)'
;MTTAYKESHAKTNNYAQKTRLCKSKRCLWAKCQKPLRFECPAHLWAVAEYKRLAAEGRYQQPVAKKPEFQDERTEYREFLRELGKRVRYVSFGKEAENCGRWGMLKECAAGHWIMKRLVCGREWCPVCGKDDSEHHKRRIARLVDRVFSMDSVGYFVFEVPLAQRGYFEDVGMLRAASLYLGKMLKREGFSKAVRRWHFYGKAKVTEAKKLDLSKYHPHLNVLCDVTGRWADWDSCSDVGTGYIELELIRRIRHFWSAWLEANTDGVYRLAPVYYEFSDEPGQIWHWVRYITRSTFKVLTDSNRHIASDLFGFNNTSWWGVFNDADKVRGREWFEKWLETLPERKRRDAVDVVAHDAYESGLCPVCGAATELVAGVVKCDNYEIAQDYGGGLYWIHSPPELEPSYKVFEDLMGIGCRLF
;
A
#
# COMPACT_ATOMS: atom_id res chain seq x y z
N MET A 1 9.97 55.85 -13.40
CA MET A 1 9.37 56.49 -14.60
C MET A 1 9.05 55.36 -15.57
N THR A 2 7.86 54.73 -15.47
CA THR A 2 6.61 55.03 -16.25
C THR A 2 6.85 54.83 -17.75
N THR A 3 6.12 54.05 -18.55
CA THR A 3 4.78 53.41 -18.58
C THR A 3 4.75 52.66 -19.94
N ALA A 4 4.11 51.52 -20.18
CA ALA A 4 2.68 51.26 -20.41
C ALA A 4 2.60 49.80 -20.94
N TYR A 5 1.82 48.84 -20.43
CA TYR A 5 0.36 48.69 -20.35
C TYR A 5 -0.41 48.99 -21.65
N LYS A 6 -0.83 47.92 -22.35
CA LYS A 6 -1.98 47.91 -23.26
C LYS A 6 -2.82 46.67 -22.97
N GLU A 7 -3.93 46.91 -22.29
CA GLU A 7 -5.14 46.08 -22.33
C GLU A 7 -5.95 46.39 -23.59
N SER A 8 -6.76 45.39 -23.99
CA SER A 8 -8.09 45.46 -24.65
C SER A 8 -8.21 44.25 -25.59
N HIS A 9 -9.29 43.46 -25.66
CA HIS A 9 -10.69 43.67 -25.33
C HIS A 9 -11.34 42.36 -24.87
N ALA A 10 -12.22 42.47 -23.87
CA ALA A 10 -13.28 41.52 -23.62
C ALA A 10 -14.45 41.74 -24.61
N LYS A 11 -15.01 40.67 -25.16
CA LYS A 11 -16.43 40.60 -25.51
C LYS A 11 -17.00 39.26 -25.05
N THR A 12 -17.90 39.39 -24.09
CA THR A 12 -18.86 38.41 -23.59
C THR A 12 -19.83 37.97 -24.69
N ASN A 13 -20.17 36.67 -24.72
CA ASN A 13 -21.57 36.27 -24.82
C ASN A 13 -21.79 34.85 -24.27
N ASN A 14 -22.81 34.78 -23.41
CA ASN A 14 -23.37 33.62 -22.76
C ASN A 14 -23.95 32.63 -23.78
N TYR A 15 -23.65 31.34 -23.61
CA TYR A 15 -24.66 30.30 -23.78
C TYR A 15 -24.48 29.26 -22.68
N ALA A 16 -25.48 29.19 -21.81
CA ALA A 16 -25.55 28.23 -20.73
C ALA A 16 -25.95 26.84 -21.25
N GLN A 17 -25.57 25.84 -20.46
CA GLN A 17 -26.10 24.47 -20.40
C GLN A 17 -25.79 23.52 -21.57
N LYS A 18 -24.85 22.60 -21.34
CA LYS A 18 -25.11 21.14 -21.38
C LYS A 18 -23.97 20.33 -20.74
N THR A 19 -24.34 19.63 -19.68
CA THR A 19 -23.85 18.33 -19.20
C THR A 19 -22.34 18.06 -19.06
N ARG A 20 -21.94 17.93 -17.78
CA ARG A 20 -20.75 17.23 -17.30
C ARG A 20 -20.61 15.82 -17.92
N LEU A 21 -19.55 15.59 -18.68
CA LEU A 21 -18.96 14.27 -18.91
C LEU A 21 -17.44 14.41 -18.89
N CYS A 22 -16.87 14.25 -17.69
CA CYS A 22 -15.45 14.41 -17.44
C CYS A 22 -14.72 13.06 -17.64
N LYS A 23 -13.94 12.99 -18.73
CA LYS A 23 -12.51 12.59 -18.79
C LYS A 23 -12.07 11.21 -18.27
N SER A 24 -12.12 10.17 -19.11
CA SER A 24 -10.91 9.48 -19.63
C SER A 24 -11.25 8.19 -20.41
N LYS A 25 -10.94 8.16 -21.71
CA LYS A 25 -10.96 6.96 -22.59
C LYS A 25 -9.50 6.60 -22.95
N ARG A 26 -8.71 6.07 -22.02
CA ARG A 26 -7.33 5.62 -22.33
C ARG A 26 -7.11 4.18 -21.90
N CYS A 27 -6.48 3.41 -22.78
CA CYS A 27 -6.02 2.05 -22.54
C CYS A 27 -4.86 2.07 -21.53
N LEU A 28 -4.89 1.19 -20.53
CA LEU A 28 -3.91 1.13 -19.42
C LEU A 28 -2.63 0.33 -19.75
N TRP A 29 -2.41 -0.07 -21.01
CA TRP A 29 -1.15 -0.66 -21.44
C TRP A 29 -0.20 0.42 -21.92
N ALA A 30 1.00 0.46 -21.33
CA ALA A 30 1.87 1.62 -21.14
C ALA A 30 2.38 2.37 -22.40
N LYS A 31 1.95 2.05 -23.62
CA LYS A 31 2.37 2.77 -24.84
C LYS A 31 1.29 2.98 -25.92
N CYS A 32 0.03 2.56 -25.73
CA CYS A 32 -0.99 2.66 -26.79
C CYS A 32 -1.86 3.93 -26.65
N GLN A 33 -1.67 4.92 -27.54
CA GLN A 33 -2.46 6.17 -27.57
C GLN A 33 -3.75 6.11 -28.41
N LYS A 34 -4.20 4.93 -28.87
CA LYS A 34 -5.41 4.82 -29.71
C LYS A 34 -6.72 4.83 -28.90
N PRO A 35 -7.84 5.36 -29.45
CA PRO A 35 -9.01 5.74 -28.64
C PRO A 35 -9.97 4.61 -28.25
N LEU A 36 -9.78 3.36 -28.70
CA LEU A 36 -10.74 2.28 -28.44
C LEU A 36 -10.03 0.95 -28.20
N ARG A 37 -10.40 0.25 -27.12
CA ARG A 37 -9.85 -1.07 -26.74
C ARG A 37 -9.91 -2.09 -27.89
N PHE A 38 -10.95 -2.01 -28.74
CA PHE A 38 -11.25 -2.98 -29.79
C PHE A 38 -10.34 -2.89 -31.03
N GLU A 39 -9.53 -1.83 -31.17
CA GLU A 39 -8.61 -1.66 -32.31
C GLU A 39 -7.13 -1.78 -31.90
N CYS A 40 -6.86 -2.11 -30.63
CA CYS A 40 -5.50 -2.27 -30.14
C CYS A 40 -4.90 -3.59 -30.68
N PRO A 41 -3.76 -3.58 -31.40
CA PRO A 41 -3.15 -4.79 -31.95
C PRO A 41 -2.88 -5.88 -30.90
N ALA A 42 -2.50 -5.50 -29.67
CA ALA A 42 -2.30 -6.45 -28.57
C ALA A 42 -3.61 -7.07 -28.06
N HIS A 43 -4.70 -6.29 -28.04
CA HIS A 43 -6.02 -6.81 -27.70
C HIS A 43 -6.56 -7.71 -28.81
N LEU A 44 -6.40 -7.31 -30.07
CA LEU A 44 -6.79 -8.10 -31.24
C LEU A 44 -6.00 -9.41 -31.32
N TRP A 45 -4.69 -9.37 -31.03
CA TRP A 45 -3.86 -10.57 -30.93
C TRP A 45 -4.31 -11.48 -29.79
N ALA A 46 -4.56 -10.95 -28.59
CA ALA A 46 -5.07 -11.73 -27.46
C ALA A 46 -6.45 -12.34 -27.73
N VAL A 47 -7.35 -11.61 -28.40
CA VAL A 47 -8.67 -12.11 -28.80
C VAL A 47 -8.56 -13.16 -29.91
N ALA A 48 -7.66 -12.98 -30.88
CA ALA A 48 -7.42 -13.94 -31.95
C ALA A 48 -6.79 -15.24 -31.40
N GLU A 49 -5.83 -15.12 -30.49
CA GLU A 49 -5.18 -16.25 -29.83
C GLU A 49 -6.17 -17.00 -28.93
N TYR A 50 -7.03 -16.28 -28.21
CA TYR A 50 -8.13 -16.88 -27.45
C TYR A 50 -9.12 -17.64 -28.35
N LYS A 51 -9.51 -17.06 -29.49
CA LYS A 51 -10.38 -17.73 -30.47
C LYS A 51 -9.73 -18.98 -31.08
N ARG A 52 -8.43 -18.93 -31.36
CA ARG A 52 -7.64 -20.08 -31.84
C ARG A 52 -7.63 -21.20 -30.80
N LEU A 53 -7.32 -20.87 -29.54
CA LEU A 53 -7.29 -21.83 -28.43
C LEU A 53 -8.68 -22.41 -28.11
N ALA A 54 -9.75 -21.63 -28.26
CA ALA A 54 -11.12 -22.11 -28.13
C ALA A 54 -11.52 -23.06 -29.28
N ALA A 55 -11.12 -22.77 -30.53
CA ALA A 55 -11.37 -23.63 -31.69
C ALA A 55 -10.60 -24.97 -31.61
N GLU A 56 -9.45 -24.99 -30.93
CA GLU A 56 -8.68 -26.19 -30.62
C GLU A 56 -9.30 -27.05 -29.49
N GLY A 57 -10.48 -26.69 -29.00
CA GLY A 57 -11.17 -27.40 -27.91
C GLY A 57 -10.49 -27.23 -26.54
N ARG A 58 -9.50 -26.35 -26.44
CA ARG A 58 -8.73 -26.10 -25.21
C ARG A 58 -9.41 -25.12 -24.24
N TYR A 59 -10.52 -24.51 -24.67
CA TYR A 59 -11.38 -23.67 -23.84
C TYR A 59 -12.85 -23.95 -24.18
N GLN A 60 -13.53 -24.75 -23.36
CA GLN A 60 -14.98 -24.70 -23.26
C GLN A 60 -15.32 -23.72 -22.12
N GLN A 61 -16.11 -22.68 -22.38
CA GLN A 61 -16.72 -21.91 -21.30
C GLN A 61 -17.86 -22.74 -20.70
N PRO A 62 -17.80 -23.13 -19.42
CA PRO A 62 -19.01 -23.50 -18.72
C PRO A 62 -19.79 -22.20 -18.51
N VAL A 63 -20.97 -22.08 -19.11
CA VAL A 63 -21.94 -21.04 -18.74
C VAL A 63 -22.56 -21.49 -17.41
N ALA A 64 -21.80 -21.34 -16.32
CA ALA A 64 -22.35 -21.49 -14.99
C ALA A 64 -23.33 -20.34 -14.74
N LYS A 65 -24.57 -20.68 -14.32
CA LYS A 65 -25.52 -19.69 -13.82
C LYS A 65 -24.85 -18.90 -12.70
N LYS A 66 -24.87 -17.57 -12.80
CA LYS A 66 -24.38 -16.70 -11.72
C LYS A 66 -25.15 -17.05 -10.44
N PRO A 67 -24.47 -17.44 -9.36
CA PRO A 67 -25.10 -17.63 -8.07
C PRO A 67 -25.78 -16.33 -7.62
N GLU A 68 -27.02 -16.45 -7.14
CA GLU A 68 -27.73 -15.35 -6.47
C GLU A 68 -27.14 -15.18 -5.07
N PHE A 69 -26.21 -14.24 -4.91
CA PHE A 69 -25.72 -13.86 -3.59
C PHE A 69 -26.77 -13.02 -2.86
N GLN A 70 -26.94 -13.26 -1.56
CA GLN A 70 -27.66 -12.33 -0.69
C GLN A 70 -26.93 -10.97 -0.72
N ASP A 71 -27.55 -9.93 -1.28
CA ASP A 71 -26.91 -8.63 -1.49
C ASP A 71 -26.73 -7.88 -0.16
N GLU A 72 -25.66 -8.17 0.59
CA GLU A 72 -25.28 -7.48 1.82
C GLU A 72 -24.87 -6.01 1.58
N ARG A 73 -25.00 -5.49 0.35
CA ARG A 73 -24.74 -4.07 0.03
C ARG A 73 -25.56 -3.12 0.87
N THR A 74 -26.71 -3.48 1.43
CA THR A 74 -27.44 -2.57 2.32
C THR A 74 -26.70 -2.36 3.64
N GLU A 75 -26.29 -3.43 4.33
CA GLU A 75 -25.49 -3.36 5.58
C GLU A 75 -24.12 -2.71 5.30
N TYR A 76 -23.49 -3.03 4.17
CA TYR A 76 -22.24 -2.38 3.76
C TYR A 76 -22.42 -0.92 3.34
N ARG A 77 -23.50 -0.56 2.65
CA ARG A 77 -23.80 0.85 2.30
C ARG A 77 -24.11 1.64 3.55
N GLU A 78 -24.77 1.06 4.54
CA GLU A 78 -24.96 1.68 5.85
C GLU A 78 -23.62 1.88 6.55
N PHE A 79 -22.76 0.85 6.59
CA PHE A 79 -21.38 0.97 7.08
C PHE A 79 -20.56 2.03 6.33
N LEU A 80 -20.61 2.05 5.00
CA LEU A 80 -19.94 3.07 4.17
C LEU A 80 -20.56 4.45 4.34
N ARG A 81 -21.86 4.55 4.63
CA ARG A 81 -22.56 5.81 4.90
C ARG A 81 -22.21 6.32 6.29
N GLU A 82 -21.99 5.44 7.26
CA GLU A 82 -21.38 5.76 8.55
C GLU A 82 -19.93 6.24 8.37
N LEU A 83 -19.10 5.50 7.62
CA LEU A 83 -17.71 5.89 7.30
C LEU A 83 -17.60 7.14 6.41
N GLY A 84 -18.60 7.39 5.55
CA GLY A 84 -18.60 8.40 4.49
C GLY A 84 -19.27 9.71 4.90
N LYS A 85 -19.86 9.80 6.10
CA LYS A 85 -20.17 11.09 6.73
C LYS A 85 -18.84 11.81 6.91
N ARG A 86 -18.60 12.85 6.10
CA ARG A 86 -17.43 13.77 6.13
C ARG A 86 -17.29 14.57 7.43
N VAL A 87 -17.70 14.03 8.55
CA VAL A 87 -17.33 14.52 9.87
C VAL A 87 -15.97 13.88 10.16
N ARG A 88 -15.02 14.62 10.70
CA ARG A 88 -13.72 14.07 11.11
C ARG A 88 -13.98 13.01 12.18
N TYR A 89 -14.13 11.75 11.76
CA TYR A 89 -14.65 10.68 12.60
C TYR A 89 -13.51 10.05 13.37
N VAL A 90 -13.48 10.31 14.69
CA VAL A 90 -12.39 9.92 15.59
C VAL A 90 -12.84 8.99 16.71
N SER A 91 -13.97 8.29 16.58
CA SER A 91 -14.48 7.42 17.63
C SER A 91 -14.06 5.95 17.45
N PHE A 92 -13.86 5.25 18.57
CA PHE A 92 -13.89 3.79 18.68
C PHE A 92 -15.35 3.32 18.81
N GLY A 93 -16.20 3.65 17.85
CA GLY A 93 -17.56 3.11 17.83
C GLY A 93 -17.60 1.67 17.32
N LYS A 94 -18.81 1.18 17.03
CA LYS A 94 -19.09 -0.09 16.33
C LYS A 94 -18.30 -0.27 15.01
N GLU A 95 -17.78 0.82 14.43
CA GLU A 95 -16.90 0.80 13.25
C GLU A 95 -15.57 0.05 13.47
N ALA A 96 -14.99 0.11 14.67
CA ALA A 96 -13.78 -0.64 14.97
C ALA A 96 -14.06 -2.15 15.02
N GLU A 97 -15.26 -2.54 15.46
CA GLU A 97 -15.77 -3.92 15.46
C GLU A 97 -16.01 -4.44 14.03
N ASN A 98 -16.32 -3.54 13.08
CA ASN A 98 -16.53 -3.87 11.67
C ASN A 98 -15.24 -3.88 10.83
N CYS A 99 -14.09 -3.45 11.40
CA CYS A 99 -12.83 -3.45 10.67
C CYS A 99 -12.33 -4.88 10.42
N GLY A 100 -12.14 -5.24 9.14
CA GLY A 100 -11.75 -6.60 8.76
C GLY A 100 -12.92 -7.57 8.60
N ARG A 101 -14.16 -7.15 8.90
CA ARG A 101 -15.35 -8.02 8.81
C ARG A 101 -15.77 -8.32 7.35
N TRP A 102 -15.55 -7.36 6.47
CA TRP A 102 -15.99 -7.42 5.07
C TRP A 102 -14.82 -7.72 4.14
N GLY A 103 -15.09 -8.34 2.99
CA GLY A 103 -14.09 -8.63 1.94
C GLY A 103 -14.65 -8.37 0.54
N MET A 104 -13.75 -8.09 -0.40
CA MET A 104 -14.08 -8.10 -1.83
C MET A 104 -13.75 -9.47 -2.40
N LEU A 105 -14.67 -10.01 -3.20
CA LEU A 105 -14.55 -11.35 -3.77
C LEU A 105 -14.37 -11.28 -5.28
N LYS A 106 -13.31 -11.92 -5.77
CA LYS A 106 -13.05 -12.11 -7.19
C LYS A 106 -13.02 -13.59 -7.56
N GLU A 107 -13.37 -13.90 -8.79
CA GLU A 107 -13.29 -15.25 -9.36
C GLU A 107 -12.51 -15.19 -10.67
N CYS A 108 -11.81 -16.26 -10.99
CA CYS A 108 -11.16 -16.44 -12.29
C CYS A 108 -11.82 -17.56 -13.10
N ALA A 109 -11.53 -17.64 -14.39
CA ALA A 109 -12.11 -18.65 -15.28
C ALA A 109 -11.80 -20.11 -14.89
N ALA A 110 -10.78 -20.34 -14.05
CA ALA A 110 -10.45 -21.66 -13.50
C ALA A 110 -11.24 -22.01 -12.22
N GLY A 111 -12.17 -21.15 -11.78
CA GLY A 111 -13.01 -21.36 -10.59
C GLY A 111 -12.32 -21.02 -9.26
N HIS A 112 -11.13 -20.41 -9.26
CA HIS A 112 -10.51 -19.94 -8.00
C HIS A 112 -11.17 -18.67 -7.49
N TRP A 113 -11.49 -18.68 -6.19
CA TRP A 113 -12.11 -17.57 -5.46
C TRP A 113 -11.06 -16.83 -4.63
N ILE A 114 -10.86 -15.55 -4.91
CA ILE A 114 -9.86 -14.71 -4.28
C ILE A 114 -10.54 -13.62 -3.47
N MET A 115 -10.35 -13.66 -2.15
CA MET A 115 -10.90 -12.69 -1.21
C MET A 115 -9.84 -11.70 -0.76
N LYS A 116 -10.15 -10.40 -0.84
CA LYS A 116 -9.37 -9.34 -0.20
C LYS A 116 -10.19 -8.67 0.89
N ARG A 117 -9.81 -8.92 2.14
CA ARG A 117 -10.43 -8.35 3.33
C ARG A 117 -10.35 -6.81 3.33
N LEU A 118 -11.38 -6.14 3.80
CA LEU A 118 -11.47 -4.69 3.85
C LEU A 118 -11.14 -4.21 5.25
N VAL A 119 -10.14 -3.35 5.34
CA VAL A 119 -9.62 -2.82 6.59
C VAL A 119 -9.59 -1.30 6.53
N CYS A 120 -9.83 -0.62 7.65
CA CYS A 120 -9.95 0.84 7.66
C CYS A 120 -8.60 1.57 7.49
N GLY A 121 -7.49 0.89 7.76
CA GLY A 121 -6.12 1.40 7.62
C GLY A 121 -5.73 2.51 8.61
N ARG A 122 -6.59 2.83 9.59
CA ARG A 122 -6.29 3.84 10.62
C ARG A 122 -5.17 3.34 11.54
N GLU A 123 -4.19 4.19 11.84
CA GLU A 123 -3.03 3.82 12.66
C GLU A 123 -3.46 3.38 14.08
N TRP A 124 -4.49 4.02 14.64
CA TRP A 124 -5.07 3.78 15.97
C TRP A 124 -6.20 2.75 16.02
N CYS A 125 -6.48 2.07 14.91
CA CYS A 125 -7.46 0.99 14.90
C CYS A 125 -6.91 -0.23 15.69
N PRO A 126 -7.72 -0.87 16.56
CA PRO A 126 -7.24 -2.01 17.35
C PRO A 126 -6.97 -3.26 16.49
N VAL A 127 -7.44 -3.28 15.24
CA VAL A 127 -7.18 -4.33 14.24
C VAL A 127 -6.00 -3.92 13.34
N CYS A 128 -6.09 -2.79 12.62
CA CYS A 128 -5.05 -2.35 11.67
C CYS A 128 -3.78 -1.83 12.33
N GLY A 129 -3.89 -1.35 13.57
CA GLY A 129 -2.78 -0.79 14.34
C GLY A 129 -1.86 -1.86 14.92
N LYS A 130 -2.27 -3.13 14.99
CA LYS A 130 -1.43 -4.21 15.51
C LYS A 130 -0.19 -4.45 14.63
N ASP A 131 0.90 -4.83 15.27
CA ASP A 131 2.07 -5.34 14.56
C ASP A 131 1.66 -6.62 13.81
N ASP A 132 2.23 -6.78 12.62
CA ASP A 132 1.90 -7.84 11.66
C ASP A 132 0.41 -8.02 11.30
N SER A 133 -0.42 -7.01 11.58
CA SER A 133 -1.79 -6.95 11.07
C SER A 133 -1.82 -7.02 9.54
N GLU A 134 -2.97 -7.36 8.97
CA GLU A 134 -3.14 -7.39 7.52
C GLU A 134 -2.82 -6.05 6.86
N HIS A 135 -3.22 -4.94 7.50
CA HIS A 135 -2.89 -3.62 6.98
C HIS A 135 -1.39 -3.34 7.03
N HIS A 136 -0.69 -3.81 8.07
CA HIS A 136 0.76 -3.75 8.15
C HIS A 136 1.41 -4.55 7.01
N LYS A 137 1.01 -5.80 6.80
CA LYS A 137 1.50 -6.67 5.72
C LYS A 137 1.22 -6.08 4.33
N ARG A 138 0.09 -5.40 4.10
CA ARG A 138 -0.18 -4.65 2.85
C ARG A 138 0.82 -3.52 2.61
N ARG A 139 1.21 -2.79 3.66
CA ARG A 139 2.21 -1.73 3.53
C ARG A 139 3.58 -2.32 3.21
N ILE A 140 3.93 -3.47 3.80
CA ILE A 140 5.14 -4.21 3.47
C ILE A 140 5.14 -4.61 1.99
N ALA A 141 4.08 -5.27 1.50
CA ALA A 141 4.00 -5.72 0.11
C ALA A 141 4.18 -4.59 -0.91
N ARG A 142 3.69 -3.38 -0.60
CA ARG A 142 3.83 -2.19 -1.46
C ARG A 142 5.24 -1.59 -1.51
N LEU A 143 6.10 -1.94 -0.54
CA LEU A 143 7.40 -1.29 -0.37
C LEU A 143 8.58 -2.25 -0.54
N VAL A 144 8.38 -3.53 -0.25
CA VAL A 144 9.48 -4.49 -0.18
C VAL A 144 10.20 -4.63 -1.52
N ASP A 145 9.48 -4.74 -2.63
CA ASP A 145 10.02 -4.76 -3.99
C ASP A 145 10.86 -3.50 -4.33
N ARG A 146 10.42 -2.33 -3.86
CA ARG A 146 11.11 -1.05 -4.06
C ARG A 146 12.36 -0.93 -3.22
N VAL A 147 12.28 -1.30 -1.94
CA VAL A 147 13.42 -1.18 -1.02
C VAL A 147 14.48 -2.22 -1.37
N PHE A 148 14.09 -3.47 -1.65
CA PHE A 148 15.02 -4.48 -2.16
C PHE A 148 15.52 -4.17 -3.57
N SER A 149 14.91 -3.25 -4.32
CA SER A 149 15.55 -2.77 -5.55
C SER A 149 16.75 -1.85 -5.31
N MET A 150 17.07 -1.50 -4.06
CA MET A 150 18.25 -0.70 -3.66
C MET A 150 19.31 -1.68 -3.16
N ASP A 151 20.45 -1.79 -3.85
CA ASP A 151 21.48 -2.79 -3.51
C ASP A 151 22.13 -2.50 -2.15
N SER A 152 22.18 -1.22 -1.75
CA SER A 152 22.47 -0.80 -0.38
C SER A 152 21.46 0.23 0.11
N VAL A 153 20.99 0.06 1.35
CA VAL A 153 19.95 0.90 1.96
C VAL A 153 20.53 1.72 3.11
N GLY A 154 20.40 3.04 3.02
CA GLY A 154 20.65 3.97 4.11
C GLY A 154 19.35 4.24 4.87
N TYR A 155 19.40 4.18 6.19
CA TYR A 155 18.27 4.39 7.08
C TYR A 155 18.47 5.64 7.94
N PHE A 156 17.70 6.68 7.66
CA PHE A 156 17.65 7.90 8.47
C PHE A 156 16.45 7.91 9.41
N VAL A 157 16.66 8.41 10.63
CA VAL A 157 15.61 8.78 11.58
C VAL A 157 15.77 10.25 11.94
N PHE A 158 14.85 11.09 11.45
CA PHE A 158 14.77 12.51 11.76
C PHE A 158 13.83 12.71 12.96
N GLU A 159 14.38 12.93 14.15
CA GLU A 159 13.59 13.17 15.34
C GLU A 159 13.20 14.65 15.47
N VAL A 160 12.03 14.88 16.08
CA VAL A 160 11.59 16.20 16.51
C VAL A 160 11.98 16.40 17.99
N PRO A 161 12.81 17.40 18.32
CA PRO A 161 13.16 17.75 19.69
C PRO A 161 11.93 18.01 20.55
N LEU A 162 12.02 17.66 21.85
CA LEU A 162 10.87 17.65 22.76
C LEU A 162 10.08 18.97 22.76
N ALA A 163 10.77 20.11 22.81
CA ALA A 163 10.17 21.44 22.85
C ALA A 163 9.33 21.77 21.59
N GLN A 164 9.58 21.08 20.48
CA GLN A 164 8.98 21.36 19.17
C GLN A 164 7.90 20.35 18.78
N ARG A 165 7.69 19.29 19.56
CA ARG A 165 6.76 18.20 19.18
C ARG A 165 5.31 18.65 19.07
N GLY A 166 4.87 19.62 19.87
CA GLY A 166 3.51 20.14 19.81
C GLY A 166 3.13 20.68 18.43
N TYR A 167 4.07 21.30 17.71
CA TYR A 167 3.84 21.79 16.34
C TYR A 167 3.54 20.66 15.34
N PHE A 168 4.03 19.45 15.62
CA PHE A 168 3.88 18.30 14.73
C PHE A 168 2.57 17.53 14.95
N GLU A 169 1.76 17.92 15.95
CA GLU A 169 0.38 17.45 16.06
C GLU A 169 -0.47 17.92 14.87
N ASP A 170 -0.08 19.04 14.25
CA ASP A 170 -0.66 19.55 13.00
C ASP A 170 -0.14 18.77 11.77
N VAL A 171 -1.07 18.27 10.96
CA VAL A 171 -0.74 17.51 9.74
C VAL A 171 -0.13 18.37 8.65
N GLY A 172 -0.42 19.67 8.62
CA GLY A 172 0.27 20.64 7.77
C GLY A 172 1.76 20.69 8.07
N MET A 173 2.15 20.75 9.34
CA MET A 173 3.55 20.72 9.79
C MET A 173 4.24 19.40 9.41
N LEU A 174 3.60 18.25 9.65
CA LEU A 174 4.11 16.93 9.23
C LEU A 174 4.35 16.85 7.71
N ARG A 175 3.44 17.43 6.91
CA ARG A 175 3.58 17.51 5.44
C ARG A 175 4.71 18.43 5.03
N ALA A 176 4.80 19.62 5.63
CA ALA A 176 5.82 20.61 5.33
C ALA A 176 7.23 20.06 5.63
N ALA A 177 7.43 19.50 6.81
CA ALA A 177 8.67 18.85 7.22
C ALA A 177 9.03 17.69 6.29
N SER A 178 8.06 16.81 5.99
CA SER A 178 8.27 15.70 5.05
C SER A 178 8.71 16.22 3.69
N LEU A 179 8.00 17.19 3.10
CA LEU A 179 8.35 17.77 1.80
C LEU A 179 9.74 18.41 1.80
N TYR A 180 10.08 19.17 2.85
CA TYR A 180 11.40 19.76 3.00
C TYR A 180 12.50 18.69 3.02
N LEU A 181 12.40 17.71 3.92
CA LEU A 181 13.40 16.65 4.06
C LEU A 181 13.57 15.85 2.76
N GLY A 182 12.47 15.58 2.04
CA GLY A 182 12.56 14.92 0.73
C GLY A 182 13.26 15.75 -0.34
N LYS A 183 13.01 17.07 -0.40
CA LYS A 183 13.71 17.96 -1.33
C LYS A 183 15.19 18.10 -0.97
N MET A 184 15.48 18.22 0.32
CA MET A 184 16.83 18.32 0.85
C MET A 184 17.63 17.06 0.51
N LEU A 185 17.11 15.86 0.83
CA LEU A 185 17.80 14.60 0.51
C LEU A 185 17.98 14.43 -1.01
N LYS A 186 17.00 14.79 -1.83
CA LYS A 186 17.19 14.79 -3.30
C LYS A 186 18.33 15.69 -3.74
N ARG A 187 18.47 16.89 -3.14
CA ARG A 187 19.57 17.82 -3.43
C ARG A 187 20.92 17.27 -2.99
N GLU A 188 20.96 16.53 -1.87
CA GLU A 188 22.14 15.78 -1.44
C GLU A 188 22.40 14.52 -2.30
N GLY A 189 21.61 14.30 -3.35
CA GLY A 189 21.79 13.29 -4.38
C GLY A 189 21.10 11.96 -4.12
N PHE A 190 20.22 11.83 -3.11
CA PHE A 190 19.54 10.57 -2.84
C PHE A 190 18.46 10.34 -3.91
N SER A 191 18.73 9.44 -4.85
CA SER A 191 17.95 9.25 -6.09
C SER A 191 16.60 8.59 -5.84
N LYS A 192 16.58 7.55 -4.99
CA LYS A 192 15.40 6.78 -4.61
C LYS A 192 15.30 6.71 -3.09
N ALA A 193 14.08 6.82 -2.57
CA ALA A 193 13.84 6.58 -1.15
C ALA A 193 12.36 6.39 -0.83
N VAL A 194 12.10 5.79 0.31
CA VAL A 194 10.80 5.62 0.96
C VAL A 194 10.85 6.33 2.31
N ARG A 195 9.76 7.00 2.69
CA ARG A 195 9.65 7.70 3.98
C ARG A 195 8.29 7.51 4.64
N ARG A 196 8.29 7.51 5.96
CA ARG A 196 7.06 7.42 6.77
C ARG A 196 7.24 8.00 8.18
N TRP A 197 6.23 8.71 8.66
CA TRP A 197 6.19 9.18 10.05
C TRP A 197 5.83 8.07 11.01
N HIS A 198 6.58 8.00 12.10
CA HIS A 198 6.17 7.38 13.35
C HIS A 198 5.80 8.50 14.33
N PHE A 199 4.78 8.26 15.15
CA PHE A 199 4.14 9.27 15.99
C PHE A 199 4.42 9.09 17.48
N TYR A 200 4.56 7.84 17.95
CA TYR A 200 4.73 7.52 19.37
C TYR A 200 5.88 6.53 19.55
N GLY A 201 6.54 6.59 20.71
CA GLY A 201 7.58 5.62 21.10
C GLY A 201 7.02 4.24 21.43
N LYS A 202 7.91 3.27 21.72
CA LYS A 202 7.51 1.97 22.25
C LYS A 202 6.81 2.18 23.60
N ALA A 203 5.65 1.56 23.77
CA ALA A 203 4.95 1.58 25.04
C ALA A 203 5.81 0.91 26.12
N LYS A 204 5.99 1.57 27.26
CA LYS A 204 6.61 0.94 28.44
C LYS A 204 5.50 0.46 29.37
N VAL A 205 5.59 -0.77 29.84
CA VAL A 205 4.74 -1.20 30.96
C VAL A 205 5.33 -0.54 32.19
N THR A 206 4.57 0.36 32.80
CA THR A 206 4.95 0.98 34.08
C THR A 206 4.78 -0.01 35.23
N GLU A 207 5.40 0.26 36.38
CA GLU A 207 5.26 -0.56 37.60
C GLU A 207 3.78 -0.77 38.01
N ALA A 208 2.89 0.15 37.62
CA ALA A 208 1.45 0.06 37.80
C ALA A 208 0.70 -0.83 36.78
N LYS A 209 1.41 -1.62 35.96
CA LYS A 209 0.85 -2.44 34.85
C LYS A 209 0.01 -1.65 33.83
N LYS A 210 0.17 -0.33 33.77
CA LYS A 210 -0.44 0.52 32.73
C LYS A 210 0.51 0.63 31.55
N LEU A 211 -0.04 0.46 30.34
CA LEU A 211 0.69 0.73 29.10
C LEU A 211 0.96 2.23 29.02
N ASP A 212 2.20 2.64 29.23
CA ASP A 212 2.62 4.02 29.03
C ASP A 212 2.88 4.24 27.54
N LEU A 213 1.82 4.67 26.85
CA LEU A 213 1.84 5.13 25.47
C LEU A 213 2.23 6.62 25.37
N SER A 214 2.57 7.27 26.51
CA SER A 214 2.31 8.70 26.72
C SER A 214 3.18 9.66 25.96
N LYS A 215 4.33 9.25 25.40
CA LYS A 215 5.21 10.22 24.77
C LYS A 215 5.01 10.26 23.27
N TYR A 216 4.19 11.21 22.85
CA TYR A 216 4.20 11.71 21.48
C TYR A 216 5.66 12.04 21.12
N HIS A 217 6.16 11.36 20.09
CA HIS A 217 7.54 11.41 19.64
C HIS A 217 7.56 11.26 18.11
N PRO A 218 7.07 12.30 17.39
CA PRO A 218 7.06 12.27 15.95
C PRO A 218 8.49 12.22 15.43
N HIS A 219 8.76 11.26 14.55
CA HIS A 219 10.01 11.14 13.82
C HIS A 219 9.76 10.60 12.42
N LEU A 220 10.49 11.15 11.44
CA LEU A 220 10.40 10.71 10.06
C LEU A 220 11.48 9.66 9.81
N ASN A 221 11.03 8.46 9.47
CA ASN A 221 11.91 7.39 9.02
C ASN A 221 12.06 7.49 7.50
N VAL A 222 13.29 7.34 7.00
CA VAL A 222 13.60 7.36 5.56
C VAL A 222 14.55 6.22 5.23
N LEU A 223 14.16 5.35 4.29
CA LEU A 223 15.05 4.39 3.64
C LEU A 223 15.43 4.94 2.28
N CYS A 224 16.71 5.09 2.01
CA CYS A 224 17.22 5.66 0.78
C CYS A 224 18.25 4.76 0.12
N ASP A 225 18.28 4.83 -1.20
CA ASP A 225 19.28 4.14 -2.00
C ASP A 225 20.63 4.84 -1.84
N VAL A 226 21.60 4.08 -1.34
CA VAL A 226 22.99 4.51 -1.13
C VAL A 226 23.96 3.68 -1.97
N THR A 227 23.44 2.87 -2.89
CA THR A 227 24.24 2.06 -3.83
C THR A 227 25.24 2.93 -4.58
N GLY A 228 26.51 2.52 -4.59
CA GLY A 228 27.56 3.22 -5.32
C GLY A 228 27.93 4.61 -4.78
N ARG A 229 27.44 4.99 -3.58
CA ARG A 229 27.98 6.16 -2.88
C ARG A 229 29.38 5.83 -2.32
N TRP A 230 30.25 6.83 -2.40
CA TRP A 230 31.70 6.74 -2.28
C TRP A 230 32.19 6.08 -0.98
N ALA A 231 33.18 5.21 -1.14
CA ALA A 231 34.10 4.75 -0.12
C ALA A 231 35.46 5.42 -0.36
N ASP A 232 35.69 6.60 0.21
CA ASP A 232 37.05 7.08 0.45
C ASP A 232 37.38 6.80 1.93
N TRP A 233 37.85 5.58 2.17
CA TRP A 233 38.62 5.22 3.35
C TRP A 233 39.85 4.40 2.92
N ASP A 234 40.52 4.85 1.85
CA ASP A 234 41.88 4.45 1.44
C ASP A 234 42.26 2.94 1.38
N SER A 235 41.33 1.98 1.50
CA SER A 235 41.70 0.55 1.65
C SER A 235 40.63 -0.52 1.37
N CYS A 236 39.41 -0.21 0.94
CA CYS A 236 38.45 -1.25 0.54
C CYS A 236 38.35 -1.33 -0.99
N SER A 237 39.30 -2.03 -1.59
CA SER A 237 39.40 -2.24 -3.04
C SER A 237 38.38 -3.22 -3.62
N ASP A 238 37.43 -3.74 -2.84
CA ASP A 238 36.41 -4.64 -3.35
C ASP A 238 35.04 -4.29 -2.75
N VAL A 239 34.08 -4.07 -3.66
CA VAL A 239 32.63 -3.85 -3.47
C VAL A 239 32.17 -2.47 -2.96
N GLY A 240 31.34 -1.80 -3.76
CA GLY A 240 30.72 -0.50 -3.48
C GLY A 240 29.71 -0.54 -2.33
N THR A 241 30.21 -0.59 -1.10
CA THR A 241 29.42 -0.51 0.13
C THR A 241 28.82 0.88 0.26
N GLY A 242 27.48 0.98 0.26
CA GLY A 242 26.73 2.23 0.30
C GLY A 242 26.84 3.02 1.61
N TYR A 243 28.03 3.53 1.90
CA TYR A 243 28.31 4.45 3.00
C TYR A 243 28.03 5.90 2.57
N ILE A 244 27.79 6.77 3.55
CA ILE A 244 27.75 8.22 3.33
C ILE A 244 28.73 8.90 4.27
N GLU A 245 29.45 9.89 3.76
CA GLU A 245 30.44 10.65 4.52
C GLU A 245 29.83 11.29 5.78
N LEU A 246 30.62 11.31 6.86
CA LEU A 246 30.22 11.96 8.12
C LEU A 246 29.89 13.45 7.92
N GLU A 247 30.59 14.13 7.01
CA GLU A 247 30.31 15.53 6.66
C GLU A 247 28.93 15.71 6.02
N LEU A 248 28.49 14.77 5.18
CA LEU A 248 27.13 14.79 4.66
C LEU A 248 26.10 14.61 5.79
N ILE A 249 26.33 13.70 6.74
CA ILE A 249 25.43 13.52 7.90
C ILE A 249 25.38 14.79 8.76
N ARG A 250 26.54 15.42 9.02
CA ARG A 250 26.64 16.70 9.75
C ARG A 250 25.86 17.78 9.01
N ARG A 251 26.03 17.91 7.70
CA ARG A 251 25.30 18.89 6.86
C ARG A 251 23.79 18.66 6.89
N ILE A 252 23.34 17.41 6.78
CA ILE A 252 21.92 17.03 6.89
C ILE A 252 21.34 17.43 8.26
N ARG A 253 22.06 17.19 9.35
CA ARG A 253 21.65 17.60 10.71
C ARG A 253 21.50 19.12 10.82
N HIS A 254 22.45 19.88 10.27
CA HIS A 254 22.36 21.34 10.25
C HIS A 254 21.15 21.83 9.47
N PHE A 255 20.88 21.26 8.28
CA PHE A 255 19.69 21.62 7.50
C PHE A 255 18.39 21.31 8.23
N TRP A 256 18.28 20.14 8.86
CA TRP A 256 17.09 19.81 9.65
C TRP A 256 16.90 20.76 10.83
N SER A 257 17.99 21.08 11.54
CA SER A 257 17.96 22.01 12.67
C SER A 257 17.51 23.42 12.25
N ALA A 258 18.11 23.95 11.17
CA ALA A 258 17.75 25.26 10.63
C ALA A 258 16.30 25.32 10.16
N TRP A 259 15.78 24.23 9.58
CA TRP A 259 14.36 24.19 9.19
C TRP A 259 13.44 24.19 10.41
N LEU A 260 13.76 23.43 11.45
CA LEU A 260 13.00 23.43 12.70
C LEU A 260 13.00 24.81 13.35
N GLU A 261 14.15 25.47 13.45
CA GLU A 261 14.29 26.82 13.99
C GLU A 261 13.45 27.84 13.21
N ALA A 262 13.41 27.74 11.88
CA ALA A 262 12.63 28.64 11.04
C ALA A 262 11.11 28.41 11.07
N ASN A 263 10.64 27.26 11.58
CA ASN A 263 9.23 26.87 11.52
C ASN A 263 8.61 26.56 12.91
N THR A 264 9.36 26.74 13.99
CA THR A 264 8.92 26.51 15.38
C THR A 264 9.61 27.50 16.32
N ASP A 265 9.01 27.80 17.48
CA ASP A 265 9.58 28.76 18.45
C ASP A 265 10.63 28.13 19.39
N GLY A 266 11.24 27.01 18.99
CA GLY A 266 12.11 26.19 19.83
C GLY A 266 13.61 26.48 19.67
N VAL A 267 14.31 26.67 20.80
CA VAL A 267 15.77 26.88 20.86
C VAL A 267 16.49 25.53 20.92
N TYR A 268 16.57 24.79 19.82
CA TYR A 268 17.35 23.55 19.77
C TYR A 268 18.57 23.70 18.86
N ARG A 269 19.76 23.53 19.44
CA ARG A 269 21.04 23.78 18.74
C ARG A 269 21.30 22.84 17.57
N LEU A 270 21.01 21.55 17.72
CA LEU A 270 21.28 20.55 16.68
C LEU A 270 20.36 19.34 16.78
N ALA A 271 19.31 19.30 15.95
CA ALA A 271 18.27 18.28 15.90
C ALA A 271 18.84 16.84 15.76
N PRO A 272 18.29 15.84 16.48
CA PRO A 272 18.77 14.47 16.39
C PRO A 272 18.41 13.87 15.03
N VAL A 273 19.45 13.43 14.31
CA VAL A 273 19.31 12.63 13.09
C VAL A 273 20.19 11.40 13.25
N TYR A 274 19.57 10.23 13.29
CA TYR A 274 20.29 8.95 13.30
C TYR A 274 20.43 8.43 11.89
N TYR A 275 21.55 7.75 11.63
CA TYR A 275 21.83 7.13 10.35
C TYR A 275 22.47 5.76 10.58
N GLU A 276 21.97 4.77 9.86
CA GLU A 276 22.54 3.43 9.72
C GLU A 276 22.53 3.07 8.22
N PHE A 277 23.35 2.10 7.80
CA PHE A 277 23.30 1.57 6.44
C PHE A 277 23.52 0.06 6.46
N SER A 278 22.97 -0.63 5.46
CA SER A 278 23.10 -2.06 5.32
C SER A 278 22.77 -2.50 3.89
N ASP A 279 23.52 -3.47 3.42
CA ASP A 279 23.27 -4.31 2.24
C ASP A 279 22.76 -5.71 2.62
N GLU A 280 22.69 -6.01 3.92
CA GLU A 280 22.23 -7.30 4.44
C GLU A 280 20.69 -7.41 4.34
N PRO A 281 20.15 -8.39 3.57
CA PRO A 281 18.71 -8.56 3.37
C PRO A 281 17.89 -8.65 4.66
N GLY A 282 18.45 -9.30 5.69
CA GLY A 282 17.79 -9.45 6.98
C GLY A 282 17.59 -8.13 7.71
N GLN A 283 18.57 -7.22 7.63
CA GLN A 283 18.50 -5.90 8.22
C GLN A 283 17.58 -4.99 7.41
N ILE A 284 17.67 -5.05 6.07
CA ILE A 284 16.76 -4.33 5.17
C ILE A 284 15.30 -4.73 5.45
N TRP A 285 15.02 -6.04 5.57
CA TRP A 285 13.71 -6.56 5.94
C TRP A 285 13.25 -6.05 7.32
N HIS A 286 14.15 -6.04 8.30
CA HIS A 286 13.86 -5.50 9.63
C HIS A 286 13.42 -4.04 9.54
N TRP A 287 14.13 -3.20 8.77
CA TRP A 287 13.77 -1.80 8.58
C TRP A 287 12.46 -1.61 7.82
N VAL A 288 12.20 -2.38 6.76
CA VAL A 288 10.92 -2.33 6.05
C VAL A 288 9.78 -2.60 7.03
N ARG A 289 9.83 -3.71 7.78
CA ARG A 289 8.83 -4.05 8.80
C ARG A 289 8.71 -2.98 9.88
N TYR A 290 9.84 -2.50 10.38
CA TYR A 290 9.86 -1.50 11.43
C TYR A 290 9.18 -0.21 10.98
N ILE A 291 9.53 0.29 9.79
CA ILE A 291 9.02 1.56 9.28
C ILE A 291 7.55 1.43 8.92
N THR A 292 7.08 0.29 8.40
CA THR A 292 5.68 0.11 8.01
C THR A 292 4.72 -0.09 9.18
N ARG A 293 5.19 -0.30 10.41
CA ARG A 293 4.29 -0.57 11.55
C ARG A 293 3.52 0.67 11.99
N SER A 294 2.29 0.51 12.49
CA SER A 294 1.64 1.62 13.20
C SER A 294 2.39 1.90 14.50
N THR A 295 2.60 3.16 14.84
CA THR A 295 3.07 3.55 16.18
C THR A 295 1.99 4.22 17.01
N PHE A 296 0.90 4.67 16.38
CA PHE A 296 -0.24 5.25 17.09
C PHE A 296 -1.15 4.11 17.52
N LYS A 297 -0.75 3.31 18.51
CA LYS A 297 -1.44 2.04 18.85
C LYS A 297 -2.75 2.22 19.61
N VAL A 298 -2.89 3.31 20.34
CA VAL A 298 -4.02 3.54 21.25
C VAL A 298 -4.49 4.96 21.12
N LEU A 299 -5.78 5.11 20.86
CA LEU A 299 -6.47 6.39 20.88
C LEU A 299 -7.04 6.64 22.28
N THR A 300 -6.88 7.85 22.76
CA THR A 300 -7.33 8.35 24.06
C THR A 300 -8.00 9.71 23.83
N ASP A 301 -8.71 10.24 24.82
CA ASP A 301 -9.28 11.58 24.69
C ASP A 301 -8.22 12.65 24.47
N SER A 302 -7.05 12.49 25.08
CA SER A 302 -5.92 13.42 24.97
C SER A 302 -5.22 13.42 23.61
N ASN A 303 -5.40 12.41 22.76
CA ASN A 303 -4.77 12.36 21.42
C ASN A 303 -5.78 12.25 20.28
N ARG A 304 -7.07 12.41 20.60
CA ARG A 304 -8.17 12.35 19.63
C ARG A 304 -8.03 13.43 18.56
N HIS A 305 -7.60 14.63 18.90
CA HIS A 305 -7.39 15.68 17.90
C HIS A 305 -6.31 15.28 16.87
N ILE A 306 -5.22 14.65 17.30
CA ILE A 306 -4.16 14.16 16.39
C ILE A 306 -4.71 13.08 15.46
N ALA A 307 -5.46 12.11 16.00
CA ALA A 307 -6.08 11.06 15.19
C ALA A 307 -7.06 11.63 14.15
N SER A 308 -7.83 12.65 14.54
CA SER A 308 -8.74 13.38 13.66
C SER A 308 -8.01 13.94 12.43
N ASP A 309 -6.89 14.62 12.67
CA ASP A 309 -6.17 15.33 11.62
C ASP A 309 -5.36 14.36 10.75
N LEU A 310 -4.89 13.24 11.33
CA LEU A 310 -4.25 12.15 10.60
C LEU A 310 -5.21 11.36 9.70
N PHE A 311 -6.52 11.57 9.80
CA PHE A 311 -7.46 10.90 8.90
C PHE A 311 -7.23 11.33 7.44
N GLY A 312 -6.94 10.36 6.57
CA GLY A 312 -6.60 10.62 5.17
C GLY A 312 -5.18 11.18 4.97
N PHE A 313 -4.37 11.26 6.02
CA PHE A 313 -2.95 11.60 5.88
C PHE A 313 -2.21 10.47 5.15
N ASN A 314 -1.62 10.79 3.99
CA ASN A 314 -0.77 9.85 3.29
C ASN A 314 0.60 9.76 3.99
N ASN A 315 0.66 8.90 5.01
CA ASN A 315 1.83 8.78 5.87
C ASN A 315 3.04 8.14 5.13
N THR A 316 2.79 7.26 4.17
CA THR A 316 3.86 6.59 3.41
C THR A 316 4.03 7.26 2.06
N SER A 317 5.24 7.71 1.75
CA SER A 317 5.55 8.25 0.42
C SER A 317 6.94 7.84 -0.01
N TRP A 318 7.21 7.94 -1.29
CA TRP A 318 8.52 7.61 -1.87
C TRP A 318 8.84 8.59 -3.00
N TRP A 319 10.10 8.60 -3.40
CA TRP A 319 10.56 9.30 -4.59
C TRP A 319 11.60 8.48 -5.34
N GLY A 320 11.93 8.94 -6.54
CA GLY A 320 12.73 8.20 -7.49
C GLY A 320 11.87 7.35 -8.40
N VAL A 321 12.50 6.82 -9.44
CA VAL A 321 11.85 5.90 -10.37
C VAL A 321 12.15 4.48 -9.91
N PHE A 322 11.09 3.74 -9.59
CA PHE A 322 11.13 2.29 -9.40
C PHE A 322 10.44 1.70 -10.62
N ASN A 323 11.22 1.48 -11.68
CA ASN A 323 10.69 0.91 -12.91
C ASN A 323 10.32 -0.57 -12.69
N ASP A 324 9.65 -1.20 -13.65
CA ASP A 324 9.20 -2.59 -13.45
C ASP A 324 10.38 -3.57 -13.38
N ALA A 325 11.50 -3.30 -14.06
CA ALA A 325 12.72 -4.10 -13.93
C ALA A 325 13.33 -4.01 -12.52
N ASP A 326 13.35 -2.82 -11.91
CA ASP A 326 13.81 -2.60 -10.54
C ASP A 326 12.98 -3.42 -9.55
N LYS A 327 11.65 -3.40 -9.70
CA LYS A 327 10.73 -4.14 -8.82
C LYS A 327 10.85 -5.64 -9.00
N VAL A 328 11.04 -6.11 -10.24
CA VAL A 328 11.29 -7.54 -10.52
C VAL A 328 12.58 -7.97 -9.85
N ARG A 329 13.68 -7.24 -10.05
CA ARG A 329 14.97 -7.50 -9.40
C ARG A 329 14.86 -7.51 -7.88
N GLY A 330 14.23 -6.49 -7.30
CA GLY A 330 14.05 -6.40 -5.85
C GLY A 330 13.21 -7.54 -5.28
N ARG A 331 12.19 -7.99 -6.02
CA ARG A 331 11.39 -9.15 -5.64
C ARG A 331 12.19 -10.45 -5.70
N GLU A 332 12.90 -10.70 -6.80
CA GLU A 332 13.73 -11.89 -6.96
C GLU A 332 14.78 -11.99 -5.85
N TRP A 333 15.40 -10.87 -5.49
CA TRP A 333 16.34 -10.84 -4.37
C TRP A 333 15.66 -11.14 -3.03
N PHE A 334 14.49 -10.53 -2.76
CA PHE A 334 13.72 -10.79 -1.55
C PHE A 334 13.30 -12.27 -1.44
N GLU A 335 12.80 -12.87 -2.52
CA GLU A 335 12.36 -14.27 -2.58
C GLU A 335 13.53 -15.22 -2.37
N LYS A 336 14.65 -15.00 -3.07
CA LYS A 336 15.88 -15.78 -2.87
C LYS A 336 16.37 -15.71 -1.43
N TRP A 337 16.29 -14.54 -0.80
CA TRP A 337 16.61 -14.40 0.61
C TRP A 337 15.60 -15.13 1.50
N LEU A 338 14.30 -15.05 1.24
CA LEU A 338 13.28 -15.78 1.99
C LEU A 338 13.56 -17.29 1.98
N GLU A 339 13.98 -17.86 0.86
CA GLU A 339 14.32 -19.29 0.74
C GLU A 339 15.42 -19.76 1.70
N THR A 340 16.29 -18.85 2.14
CA THR A 340 17.34 -19.13 3.13
C THR A 340 16.80 -19.24 4.56
N LEU A 341 15.57 -18.79 4.81
CA LEU A 341 14.98 -18.74 6.14
C LEU A 341 14.25 -20.05 6.49
N PRO A 342 14.17 -20.39 7.80
CA PRO A 342 13.31 -21.47 8.27
C PRO A 342 11.86 -21.28 7.80
N GLU A 343 11.18 -22.38 7.48
CA GLU A 343 9.81 -22.38 6.96
C GLU A 343 8.83 -21.52 7.76
N ARG A 344 8.91 -21.57 9.09
CA ARG A 344 8.10 -20.71 9.97
C ARG A 344 8.22 -19.22 9.63
N LYS A 345 9.45 -18.72 9.43
CA LYS A 345 9.70 -17.32 9.10
C LYS A 345 9.24 -16.97 7.68
N ARG A 346 9.32 -17.93 6.74
CA ARG A 346 8.83 -17.78 5.37
C ARG A 346 7.31 -17.61 5.34
N ARG A 347 6.56 -18.44 6.08
CA ARG A 347 5.09 -18.36 6.18
C ARG A 347 4.58 -17.05 6.80
N ASP A 348 5.39 -16.42 7.65
CA ASP A 348 5.04 -15.12 8.26
C ASP A 348 5.19 -13.94 7.28
N ALA A 349 5.97 -14.11 6.21
CA ALA A 349 6.18 -13.10 5.19
C ALA A 349 4.92 -12.90 4.32
N VAL A 350 4.79 -11.71 3.74
CA VAL A 350 3.70 -11.43 2.80
C VAL A 350 4.09 -11.94 1.41
N ASP A 351 3.15 -12.57 0.71
CA ASP A 351 3.35 -13.01 -0.67
C ASP A 351 3.16 -11.81 -1.61
N VAL A 352 4.28 -11.19 -1.99
CA VAL A 352 4.30 -9.97 -2.81
C VAL A 352 3.76 -10.27 -4.21
N VAL A 353 4.02 -11.46 -4.76
CA VAL A 353 3.54 -11.89 -6.08
C VAL A 353 2.02 -11.97 -6.09
N ALA A 354 1.43 -12.62 -5.08
CA ALA A 354 -0.01 -12.72 -4.96
C ALA A 354 -0.69 -11.35 -4.86
N HIS A 355 -0.11 -10.42 -4.09
CA HIS A 355 -0.65 -9.06 -3.98
C HIS A 355 -0.58 -8.31 -5.33
N ASP A 356 0.54 -8.37 -6.05
CA ASP A 356 0.65 -7.70 -7.34
C ASP A 356 -0.21 -8.31 -8.44
N ALA A 357 -0.34 -9.65 -8.45
CA ALA A 357 -1.29 -10.34 -9.32
C ALA A 357 -2.70 -9.84 -9.06
N TYR A 358 -3.14 -9.82 -7.80
CA TYR A 358 -4.47 -9.36 -7.43
C TYR A 358 -4.74 -7.90 -7.84
N GLU A 359 -3.79 -6.98 -7.59
CA GLU A 359 -3.92 -5.56 -7.95
C GLU A 359 -3.90 -5.36 -9.48
N SER A 360 -3.23 -6.24 -10.21
CA SER A 360 -3.22 -6.26 -11.69
C SER A 360 -4.46 -6.92 -12.30
N GLY A 361 -5.39 -7.40 -11.47
CA GLY A 361 -6.60 -8.09 -11.93
C GLY A 361 -6.38 -9.54 -12.34
N LEU A 362 -5.31 -10.16 -11.86
CA LEU A 362 -4.96 -11.56 -12.12
C LEU A 362 -5.17 -12.42 -10.87
N CYS A 363 -5.39 -13.71 -11.10
CA CYS A 363 -5.54 -14.72 -10.06
C CYS A 363 -4.15 -15.07 -9.49
N PRO A 364 -3.92 -14.97 -8.18
CA PRO A 364 -2.67 -15.40 -7.55
C PRO A 364 -2.37 -16.90 -7.70
N VAL A 365 -3.39 -17.74 -7.92
CA VAL A 365 -3.24 -19.20 -8.01
C VAL A 365 -2.79 -19.62 -9.41
N CYS A 366 -3.43 -19.09 -10.46
CA CYS A 366 -3.23 -19.58 -11.83
C CYS A 366 -2.88 -18.50 -12.86
N GLY A 367 -2.78 -17.22 -12.45
CA GLY A 367 -2.48 -16.10 -13.34
C GLY A 367 -3.60 -15.67 -14.29
N ALA A 368 -4.74 -16.38 -14.31
CA ALA A 368 -5.89 -16.01 -15.15
C ALA A 368 -6.50 -14.67 -14.73
N ALA A 369 -7.15 -13.97 -15.66
CA ALA A 369 -7.88 -12.75 -15.35
C ALA A 369 -8.99 -13.03 -14.31
N THR A 370 -9.17 -12.07 -13.41
CA THR A 370 -10.18 -12.13 -12.35
C THR A 370 -11.28 -11.11 -12.57
N GLU A 371 -12.51 -11.51 -12.29
CA GLU A 371 -13.68 -10.64 -12.30
C GLU A 371 -14.25 -10.49 -10.89
N LEU A 372 -14.82 -9.33 -10.60
CA LEU A 372 -15.50 -9.10 -9.33
C LEU A 372 -16.84 -9.86 -9.37
N VAL A 373 -17.05 -10.76 -8.41
CA VAL A 373 -18.24 -11.64 -8.41
C VAL A 373 -19.44 -10.97 -7.79
N ALA A 374 -19.24 -10.38 -6.61
CA ALA A 374 -20.25 -9.72 -5.80
C ALA A 374 -19.73 -8.37 -5.29
N GLY A 375 -20.56 -7.62 -4.57
CA GLY A 375 -20.14 -6.37 -3.93
C GLY A 375 -19.08 -6.61 -2.84
N VAL A 376 -19.54 -6.64 -1.60
CA VAL A 376 -18.73 -7.10 -0.47
C VAL A 376 -19.42 -8.27 0.22
N VAL A 377 -18.65 -9.09 0.90
CA VAL A 377 -19.12 -10.29 1.61
C VAL A 377 -18.54 -10.32 3.03
N LYS A 378 -19.24 -10.94 3.99
CA LYS A 378 -18.67 -11.23 5.32
C LYS A 378 -17.55 -12.26 5.21
N CYS A 379 -16.37 -11.93 5.73
CA CYS A 379 -15.20 -12.80 5.62
C CYS A 379 -15.36 -14.13 6.37
N ASP A 380 -16.10 -14.14 7.48
CA ASP A 380 -16.25 -15.31 8.36
C ASP A 380 -17.13 -16.42 7.75
N ASN A 381 -17.79 -16.13 6.62
CA ASN A 381 -18.63 -17.10 5.90
C ASN A 381 -17.82 -18.03 4.97
N TYR A 382 -16.50 -17.86 4.91
CA TYR A 382 -15.65 -18.55 3.94
C TYR A 382 -14.48 -19.26 4.59
N GLU A 383 -14.20 -20.48 4.12
CA GLU A 383 -13.04 -21.25 4.52
C GLU A 383 -11.81 -20.84 3.70
N ILE A 384 -10.70 -20.54 4.40
CA ILE A 384 -9.45 -20.11 3.78
C ILE A 384 -8.67 -21.33 3.31
N ALA A 385 -8.49 -21.46 2.00
CA ALA A 385 -7.64 -22.48 1.39
C ALA A 385 -6.15 -22.10 1.50
N GLN A 386 -5.83 -20.82 1.27
CA GLN A 386 -4.47 -20.29 1.40
C GLN A 386 -4.47 -18.82 1.84
N ASP A 387 -3.61 -18.47 2.80
CA ASP A 387 -3.35 -17.08 3.23
C ASP A 387 -2.06 -16.55 2.57
N TYR A 388 -2.20 -15.55 1.71
CA TYR A 388 -1.09 -14.86 1.05
C TYR A 388 -0.51 -13.71 1.92
N GLY A 389 -1.01 -13.55 3.14
CA GLY A 389 -0.72 -12.44 4.02
C GLY A 389 -1.46 -11.17 3.60
N GLY A 390 -1.49 -10.17 4.48
CA GLY A 390 -2.11 -8.89 4.16
C GLY A 390 -3.61 -8.95 3.91
N GLY A 391 -4.32 -9.95 4.44
CA GLY A 391 -5.77 -10.10 4.26
C GLY A 391 -6.14 -10.42 2.81
N LEU A 392 -5.27 -11.11 2.09
CA LEU A 392 -5.50 -11.64 0.76
C LEU A 392 -5.52 -13.17 0.87
N TYR A 393 -6.61 -13.77 0.43
CA TYR A 393 -6.89 -15.20 0.62
C TYR A 393 -7.31 -15.83 -0.69
N TRP A 394 -6.86 -17.05 -0.92
CA TRP A 394 -7.61 -18.00 -1.73
C TRP A 394 -8.56 -18.75 -0.79
N ILE A 395 -9.83 -18.79 -1.15
CA ILE A 395 -10.89 -19.43 -0.36
C ILE A 395 -11.46 -20.63 -1.12
N HIS A 396 -12.00 -21.59 -0.37
CA HIS A 396 -12.84 -22.63 -0.97
C HIS A 396 -14.13 -22.03 -1.52
N SER A 397 -14.77 -22.74 -2.46
CA SER A 397 -16.04 -22.31 -3.04
C SER A 397 -17.04 -21.95 -1.92
N PRO A 398 -17.83 -20.87 -2.06
CA PRO A 398 -18.78 -20.45 -1.03
C PRO A 398 -19.75 -21.60 -0.66
N PRO A 399 -20.17 -21.75 0.61
CA PRO A 399 -21.02 -22.86 1.04
C PRO A 399 -22.42 -22.89 0.40
N GLU A 400 -22.90 -21.79 -0.18
CA GLU A 400 -24.14 -21.73 -0.99
C GLU A 400 -23.92 -22.11 -2.47
N LEU A 401 -22.67 -22.42 -2.82
CA LEU A 401 -22.25 -22.97 -4.11
C LEU A 401 -21.77 -24.40 -3.91
N GLU A 402 -22.59 -25.24 -3.24
CA GLU A 402 -22.60 -26.64 -3.66
C GLU A 402 -22.90 -26.61 -5.16
N PRO A 403 -21.98 -27.10 -6.01
CA PRO A 403 -22.28 -27.21 -7.42
C PRO A 403 -23.50 -28.13 -7.50
N SER A 404 -24.60 -27.63 -8.04
CA SER A 404 -25.79 -28.43 -8.36
C SER A 404 -25.52 -29.52 -9.43
N TYR A 405 -24.26 -29.90 -9.64
CA TYR A 405 -23.83 -31.04 -10.45
C TYR A 405 -24.30 -32.40 -9.90
N LYS A 406 -24.87 -32.47 -8.69
CA LYS A 406 -25.53 -33.68 -8.19
C LYS A 406 -27.02 -33.80 -8.51
N VAL A 407 -27.63 -32.79 -9.15
CA VAL A 407 -29.05 -32.84 -9.57
C VAL A 407 -29.20 -33.18 -11.06
N PHE A 408 -28.11 -33.21 -11.83
CA PHE A 408 -28.17 -33.58 -13.26
C PHE A 408 -28.07 -35.09 -13.52
N GLU A 409 -27.44 -35.86 -12.62
CA GLU A 409 -27.38 -37.33 -12.75
C GLU A 409 -28.68 -38.02 -12.27
N ASP A 410 -29.40 -37.46 -11.31
CA ASP A 410 -30.68 -38.01 -10.83
C ASP A 410 -31.88 -37.65 -11.74
N LEU A 411 -31.74 -36.66 -12.64
CA LEU A 411 -32.77 -36.28 -13.63
C LEU A 411 -32.64 -37.01 -14.98
N MET A 412 -31.56 -37.76 -15.20
CA MET A 412 -31.35 -38.57 -16.42
C MET A 412 -31.64 -40.06 -16.21
N GLY A 413 -32.30 -40.40 -15.09
CA GLY A 413 -32.90 -41.70 -14.84
C GLY A 413 -34.14 -42.01 -15.70
N ILE A 414 -34.11 -41.74 -17.00
CA ILE A 414 -35.06 -42.31 -17.96
C ILE A 414 -34.28 -42.68 -19.22
N GLY A 415 -34.15 -43.99 -19.43
CA GLY A 415 -33.48 -44.54 -20.59
C GLY A 415 -34.17 -44.20 -21.91
N CYS A 416 -33.37 -44.17 -22.97
CA CYS A 416 -33.84 -44.65 -24.27
C CYS A 416 -32.72 -45.45 -24.92
N ARG A 417 -32.97 -46.76 -25.00
CA ARG A 417 -32.39 -47.66 -25.99
C ARG A 417 -32.85 -47.21 -27.39
N LEU A 418 -31.94 -47.29 -28.35
CA LEU A 418 -32.15 -47.74 -29.74
C LEU A 418 -33.43 -47.23 -30.45
N PHE A 419 -33.29 -46.31 -31.40
CA PHE A 419 -33.29 -46.55 -32.86
C PHE A 419 -33.11 -45.23 -33.62
#